data_AF-U1WVA4-F1
#
_entry.id   AF-U1WVA4-F1
#
_cell.length_a   1.000
_cell.length_b   1.000
_cell.length_c   1.000
_cell.angle_alpha   90.00
_cell.angle_beta   90.00
_cell.angle_gamma   90.00
#
_symmetry.space_group_name_H-M   'P 1'
#
loop_
_entity.id
_entity.type
_entity.pdbx_description
1 polymer ?
#
loop_
_entity_poly.entity_id
_entity_poly.type
_entity_poly.pdbx_seq_one_letter_code
_entity_poly.pdbx_strand_id
1 'polypeptide(L)' 'MTTFRRDSNVIAKVLERANGYCEGCENPAPFIRASDGTPYLEVHHIVLLAEDGEDTVENAVVLYLIVTVKFTLVRRRNN' A
#
# COMPACT_ATOMS: atom_id res chain seq x y z
N MET A 1 -13.67 11.28 15.05
CA MET A 1 -12.75 10.23 14.57
C MET A 1 -13.45 9.50 13.44
N THR A 2 -13.05 9.75 12.20
CA THR A 2 -13.54 9.02 11.03
C THR A 2 -12.58 7.86 10.77
N THR A 3 -13.01 6.64 11.13
CA THR A 3 -12.30 5.41 10.74
C THR A 3 -12.86 4.95 9.42
N PHE A 4 -12.06 5.01 8.36
CA PHE A 4 -12.46 4.51 7.04
C PHE A 4 -12.36 2.99 7.02
N ARG A 5 -13.47 2.32 6.72
CA ARG A 5 -13.51 0.87 6.52
C ARG A 5 -12.87 0.57 5.16
N ARG A 6 -11.73 -0.10 5.16
CA ARG A 6 -11.07 -0.57 3.93
C ARG A 6 -11.72 -1.86 3.45
N ASP A 7 -11.96 -1.98 2.16
CA ASP A 7 -12.44 -3.18 1.52
C ASP A 7 -11.31 -4.21 1.42
N SER A 8 -11.52 -5.36 2.05
CA SER A 8 -10.55 -6.46 2.03
C SER A 8 -10.38 -7.06 0.63
N ASN A 9 -11.39 -6.96 -0.24
CA ASN A 9 -11.31 -7.41 -1.62
C ASN A 9 -10.36 -6.53 -2.43
N VAL A 10 -10.41 -5.21 -2.24
CA VAL A 10 -9.50 -4.27 -2.89
C VAL A 10 -8.06 -4.56 -2.45
N ILE A 11 -7.84 -4.74 -1.15
CA ILE A 11 -6.52 -5.10 -0.61
C ILE A 11 -6.02 -6.41 -1.22
N ALA A 12 -6.83 -7.46 -1.22
CA ALA A 12 -6.46 -8.75 -1.79
C ALA A 12 -6.13 -8.64 -3.28
N LYS A 13 -6.92 -7.87 -4.04
CA LYS A 13 -6.72 -7.69 -5.48
C LYS A 13 -5.45 -6.91 -5.81
N VAL A 14 -5.16 -5.89 -5.01
CA VAL A 14 -3.96 -5.05 -5.14
C VAL A 14 -2.70 -5.84 -4.76
N LEU A 15 -2.76 -6.68 -3.72
CA LEU A 15 -1.68 -7.61 -3.37
C LEU A 15 -1.46 -8.69 -4.43
N GLU A 16 -2.53 -9.26 -5.00
CA GLU A 16 -2.48 -10.22 -6.11
C GLU A 16 -1.82 -9.57 -7.34
N ARG A 17 -2.22 -8.33 -7.69
CA ARG A 17 -1.64 -7.55 -8.79
C ARG A 17 -0.13 -7.34 -8.62
N ALA A 18 0.30 -7.02 -7.41
CA ALA A 18 1.70 -6.75 -7.11
C ALA A 18 2.59 -8.00 -7.12
N ASN A 19 2.01 -9.19 -6.97
CA ASN A 19 2.70 -10.48 -7.07
C ASN A 19 4.01 -10.58 -6.24
N GLY A 20 4.04 -9.95 -5.06
CA GLY A 20 5.22 -9.95 -4.18
C GLY A 20 6.28 -8.88 -4.46
N TYR A 21 6.03 -7.97 -5.40
CA TYR A 21 6.91 -6.86 -5.75
C TYR A 21 6.35 -5.51 -5.28
N CYS A 22 7.24 -4.57 -4.99
CA CYS A 22 6.89 -3.20 -4.67
C CYS A 22 6.53 -2.41 -5.93
N GLU A 23 5.39 -1.74 -5.96
CA GLU A 23 4.98 -0.93 -7.11
C GLU A 23 5.71 0.43 -7.16
N GLY A 24 6.33 0.87 -6.07
CA GLY A 24 7.07 2.13 -6.00
C GLY A 24 8.54 2.04 -6.41
N CYS A 25 9.15 0.85 -6.34
CA CYS A 25 10.57 0.66 -6.66
C CYS A 25 10.89 -0.65 -7.39
N GLU A 26 9.87 -1.45 -7.74
CA GLU A 26 9.98 -2.69 -8.52
C GLU A 26 10.85 -3.80 -7.89
N ASN A 27 11.22 -3.64 -6.61
CA ASN A 27 12.00 -4.64 -5.88
C ASN A 27 11.07 -5.64 -5.16
N PRO A 28 11.50 -6.91 -5.00
CA PRO A 28 10.76 -7.89 -4.21
C PRO A 28 10.65 -7.45 -2.75
N ALA A 29 9.64 -7.96 -2.03
CA ALA A 29 9.49 -7.65 -0.61
C ALA A 29 10.76 -8.06 0.19
N PRO A 30 11.32 -7.17 1.01
CA PRO A 30 12.55 -7.44 1.76
C PRO A 30 12.34 -8.45 2.90
N PHE A 31 11.09 -8.64 3.32
CA PHE A 31 10.72 -9.54 4.40
C PHE A 31 9.61 -10.48 3.95
N ILE A 32 9.70 -11.72 4.40
CA ILE A 32 8.67 -12.73 4.25
C ILE A 32 8.01 -12.95 5.61
N ARG A 33 6.69 -13.06 5.65
CA ARG A 33 5.94 -13.38 6.86
C ARG A 33 6.30 -14.77 7.34
N ALA A 34 6.71 -14.88 8.60
CA ALA A 34 7.04 -16.16 9.22
C ALA A 34 5.81 -17.09 9.39
N SER A 35 4.60 -16.52 9.42
CA SER A 35 3.35 -17.25 9.64
C SER A 35 2.91 -18.09 8.45
N ASP A 36 3.06 -17.58 7.23
CA ASP A 36 2.48 -18.18 6.02
C ASP A 36 3.44 -18.16 4.81
N GLY A 37 4.66 -17.63 4.97
CA GLY A 37 5.63 -17.52 3.88
C GLY A 37 5.28 -16.46 2.84
N THR A 38 4.31 -15.57 3.10
CA THR A 38 3.89 -14.55 2.13
C THR A 38 4.79 -13.31 2.19
N PRO A 39 5.02 -12.62 1.04
CA PRO A 39 5.74 -11.34 1.02
C PRO A 39 5.10 -10.30 1.94
N TYR A 40 5.88 -9.66 2.80
CA TYR A 40 5.38 -8.59 3.66
C TYR A 40 5.29 -7.28 2.87
N LEU A 41 4.08 -6.95 2.46
CA LEU A 41 3.75 -5.76 1.69
C LEU A 41 2.55 -5.05 2.31
N GLU A 42 2.54 -3.71 2.21
CA GLU A 42 1.49 -2.84 2.73
C GLU A 42 0.77 -2.14 1.57
N VAL A 43 -0.56 -2.09 1.65
CA VAL A 43 -1.39 -1.35 0.71
C VAL A 43 -1.61 0.07 1.20
N HIS A 44 -1.31 1.04 0.35
CA HIS A 44 -1.49 2.46 0.59
C HIS A 44 -2.36 3.07 -0.50
N HIS A 45 -3.30 3.95 -0.11
CA HIS A 45 -4.10 4.68 -1.09
C HIS A 45 -3.29 5.84 -1.69
N ILE A 46 -3.32 6.00 -3.01
CA ILE A 46 -2.70 7.11 -3.72
C ILE A 46 -3.40 8.40 -3.30
N VAL A 47 -4.72 8.50 -3.32
CA VAL A 47 -5.48 9.59 -2.71
C VAL A 47 -5.99 9.09 -1.37
N LEU A 48 -5.66 9.77 -0.28
CA LEU A 48 -6.08 9.32 1.04
C LEU A 48 -7.60 9.32 1.14
N LEU A 49 -8.16 8.30 1.79
CA LEU A 49 -9.60 8.25 2.07
C LEU A 49 -10.07 9.47 2.90
N ALA A 50 -9.16 10.06 3.69
CA ALA A 50 -9.41 11.30 4.42
C ALA A 50 -9.48 12.56 3.53
N GLU A 51 -8.92 12.50 2.32
CA GLU A 51 -8.91 13.57 1.32
C GLU A 51 -9.91 13.28 0.18
N ASP A 52 -11.00 12.56 0.49
CA ASP A 52 -12.03 12.16 -0.48
C ASP A 52 -11.53 11.17 -1.56
N GLY A 53 -10.48 10.40 -1.26
CA GLY A 53 -10.00 9.31 -2.11
C GLY A 53 -10.94 8.11 -2.08
N GLU A 54 -11.14 7.46 -3.22
CA GLU A 54 -11.96 6.25 -3.32
C GLU A 54 -11.18 4.99 -2.90
N ASP A 55 -11.86 4.01 -2.30
CA ASP A 55 -11.27 2.72 -1.98
C ASP A 55 -11.35 1.77 -3.17
N THR A 56 -10.54 2.03 -4.20
CA THR A 56 -10.51 1.28 -5.44
C THR A 56 -9.12 0.69 -5.70
N VAL A 57 -9.05 -0.32 -6.58
CA VAL A 57 -7.79 -0.99 -6.94
C VAL A 57 -6.84 -0.03 -7.64
N GLU A 58 -7.39 0.92 -8.39
CA GLU A 58 -6.67 1.94 -9.14
C GLU A 58 -6.09 3.01 -8.21
N ASN A 59 -6.81 3.34 -7.12
CA ASN A 59 -6.36 4.28 -6.11
C ASN A 59 -5.52 3.61 -5.00
N ALA A 60 -5.15 2.35 -5.14
CA ALA A 60 -4.38 1.62 -4.14
C ALA A 60 -3.07 1.09 -4.74
N VAL A 61 -1.98 1.23 -4.00
CA VAL A 61 -0.64 0.79 -4.39
C VAL A 61 0.01 -0.06 -3.31
N VAL A 62 0.85 -0.99 -3.73
CA VAL A 62 1.60 -1.88 -2.84
C VAL A 62 3.02 -1.37 -2.63
N LEU A 63 3.37 -1.12 -1.36
CA LEU A 63 4.68 -0.66 -0.94
C LEU A 63 5.20 -1.54 0.21
N TYR A 64 6.51 -1.66 0.38
CA TYR A 64 7.06 -2.19 1.64
C TYR A 64 7.49 -1.05 2.58
N LEU A 65 7.63 -1.40 3.86
CA LEU A 65 7.78 -0.48 4.99
C LEU A 65 8.74 0.70 4.77
N ILE A 66 9.91 0.47 4.18
CA ILE A 66 10.91 1.53 3.95
C ILE A 66 10.41 2.55 2.91
N VAL A 67 9.73 2.09 1.86
CA VAL A 67 9.19 2.96 0.80
C VAL A 67 7.96 3.71 1.29
N THR A 68 7.12 3.11 2.13
CA THR A 68 5.96 3.77 2.77
C THR A 68 6.35 5.06 3.49
N VAL A 69 7.42 5.01 4.30
CA VAL A 69 7.92 6.18 5.05
C VAL A 69 8.40 7.26 4.09
N LYS A 70 9.11 6.88 3.02
CA LYS A 70 9.56 7.81 1.98
C LYS A 70 8.39 8.43 1.23
N PHE A 71 7.36 7.65 0.86
CA PHE A 71 6.17 8.12 0.15
C PHE A 71 5.38 9.13 1.01
N THR A 72 5.19 8.83 2.29
CA THR A 72 4.51 9.73 3.24
C THR A 72 5.33 11.01 3.50
N LEU A 73 6.66 10.90 3.63
CA LEU A 73 7.55 12.05 3.82
C LEU A 73 7.69 12.93 2.58
N VAL A 74 7.70 12.35 1.37
CA VAL A 74 7.75 13.09 0.10
C VAL A 74 6.51 13.96 -0.07
N ARG A 75 5.33 13.49 0.35
CA ARG A 75 4.12 14.30 0.29
C ARG A 75 4.07 15.47 1.27
N ARG A 76 4.78 15.38 2.41
CA ARG A 76 4.85 16.50 3.37
C ARG A 76 5.76 17.67 2.91
N ARG A 77 6.40 17.59 1.74
CA ARG A 77 7.28 18.66 1.22
C ARG A 77 6.64 19.62 0.21
N ASN A 78 5.32 19.53 -0.03
CA ASN A 78 4.59 20.49 -0.85
C ASN A 78 3.52 21.25 -0.03
N ASN A 79 3.97 21.94 1.02
CA ASN A 79 3.25 23.09 1.59
C ASN A 79 4.26 24.19 1.90
#